data_AF-A0A7J9XII5-F1
#
_entry.id   AF-A0A7J9XII5-F1
#
_cell.length_a   1.000
_cell.length_b   1.000
_cell.length_c   1.000
_cell.angle_alpha   90.00
_cell.angle_beta   90.00
_cell.angle_gamma   90.00
#
_symmetry.space_group_name_H-M   'P 1'
#
loop_
_entity.id
_entity.type
_entity.pdbx_description
1 polymer ?
#
loop_
_entity_poly.entity_id
_entity_poly.type
_entity_poly.pdbx_seq_one_letter_code
_entity_poly.pdbx_strand_id
1 'polypeptide(L)'
;MIPLHRDSEKDQREDQGQDRPAPAPVGESGERSPIIPGFLRRDQLWITVRSMLVLTGYRVRFHAVRVPVYVARTGWYALRGTVDLTNAVLRWWHWTNGWTLESLAVAAGRSGHHDAMNAHREGKRTRGTRGRILAVAAVAALAALVASAVWLPGWVWPPLGLAAVVALARRGRPDGR
;
A
#
# COMPACT_ATOMS: atom_id res chain seq x y z
N MET A 1 26.08 -5.66 68.41
CA MET A 1 24.96 -5.28 69.32
C MET A 1 24.52 -3.89 68.90
N ILE A 2 23.52 -3.78 68.02
CA ILE A 2 23.04 -2.53 67.43
C ILE A 2 21.50 -2.57 67.53
N PRO A 3 20.84 -1.55 68.07
CA PRO A 3 19.40 -1.58 68.29
C PRO A 3 18.68 -1.36 66.95
N LEU A 4 17.86 -2.34 66.60
CA LEU A 4 16.72 -2.14 65.71
C LEU A 4 15.61 -1.49 66.53
N HIS A 5 14.67 -0.82 65.84
CA HIS A 5 13.31 -0.49 66.33
C HIS A 5 13.07 0.96 66.79
N ARG A 6 12.82 1.90 65.84
CA ARG A 6 11.91 3.04 66.11
C ARG A 6 11.37 3.89 64.95
N ASP A 7 11.47 3.51 63.67
CA ASP A 7 11.06 4.43 62.58
C ASP A 7 9.83 3.99 61.78
N SER A 8 9.23 2.83 62.06
CA SER A 8 8.14 2.28 61.26
C SER A 8 6.72 2.79 61.61
N GLU A 9 6.57 3.71 62.55
CA GLU A 9 5.25 4.17 63.01
C GLU A 9 4.81 5.52 62.39
N LYS A 10 5.73 6.26 61.73
CA LYS A 10 5.39 7.54 61.09
C LYS A 10 4.86 7.39 59.65
N ASP A 11 5.29 6.37 58.92
CA ASP A 11 4.84 6.15 57.53
C ASP A 11 3.39 5.67 57.42
N GLN A 12 2.79 5.10 58.47
CA GLN A 12 1.40 4.61 58.41
C GLN A 12 0.33 5.70 58.57
N ARG A 13 0.71 6.94 58.89
CA ARG A 13 -0.27 8.04 59.08
C ARG A 13 -0.47 8.91 57.84
N GLU A 14 0.40 8.82 56.83
CA GLU A 14 0.23 9.60 55.59
C GLU A 14 -0.63 8.89 54.54
N ASP A 15 -0.74 7.56 54.59
CA ASP A 15 -1.53 6.77 53.62
C ASP A 15 -3.06 6.77 53.91
N GLN A 16 -3.48 7.16 55.12
CA GLN A 16 -4.91 7.19 55.47
C GLN A 16 -5.68 8.39 54.87
N GLY A 17 -5.00 9.28 54.14
CA GLY A 17 -5.60 10.44 53.47
C GLY A 17 -6.03 10.19 52.03
N GLN A 18 -5.58 9.10 51.40
CA GLN A 18 -5.59 8.97 49.92
C GLN A 18 -6.71 8.07 49.37
N ASP A 19 -7.45 7.40 50.25
CA ASP A 19 -8.56 6.49 49.88
C ASP A 19 -9.94 7.17 49.84
N ARG A 20 -9.99 8.51 49.90
CA ARG A 20 -11.24 9.24 49.71
C ARG A 20 -11.55 9.31 48.21
N PRO A 21 -12.67 8.73 47.73
CA PRO A 21 -13.04 8.84 46.33
C PRO A 21 -13.11 10.32 45.95
N ALA A 22 -12.44 10.69 44.86
CA ALA A 22 -12.41 12.06 44.38
C ALA A 22 -13.86 12.59 44.29
N PRO A 23 -14.13 13.81 44.80
CA PRO A 23 -15.48 14.37 44.77
C PRO A 23 -15.99 14.37 43.33
N ALA A 24 -17.21 13.85 43.14
CA ALA A 24 -17.81 13.77 41.82
C ALA A 24 -17.86 15.18 41.19
N PRO A 25 -17.53 15.32 39.90
CA PRO A 25 -17.59 16.61 39.23
C PRO A 25 -19.04 17.14 39.30
N VAL A 26 -19.24 18.16 40.12
CA VAL A 26 -20.50 18.90 40.25
C VAL A 26 -20.56 19.96 39.15
N GLY A 27 -21.73 20.10 38.52
CA GLY A 27 -21.96 21.17 37.54
C GLY A 27 -22.00 22.54 38.22
N GLU A 28 -22.04 23.62 37.42
CA GLU A 28 -22.10 25.01 37.90
C GLU A 28 -23.30 25.31 38.83
N SER A 29 -24.37 24.50 38.76
CA SER A 29 -25.56 24.60 39.61
C SER A 29 -25.50 23.76 40.90
N GLY A 30 -24.39 23.05 41.16
CA GLY A 30 -24.28 22.11 42.30
C GLY A 30 -25.02 20.79 42.08
N GLU A 31 -25.66 20.59 40.92
CA GLU A 31 -26.26 19.32 40.53
C GLU A 31 -25.18 18.30 40.11
N ARG A 32 -25.44 17.01 40.34
CA ARG A 32 -24.54 15.93 39.89
C ARG A 32 -24.48 15.95 38.36
N SER A 33 -23.26 15.98 37.80
CA SER A 33 -23.07 15.91 36.35
C SER A 33 -23.73 14.64 35.79
N PRO A 34 -24.50 14.74 34.69
CA PRO A 34 -25.14 13.58 34.09
C PRO A 34 -24.09 12.57 33.62
N ILE A 35 -24.30 11.30 33.96
CA ILE A 35 -23.41 10.18 33.59
C ILE A 35 -23.39 9.98 32.07
N ILE A 36 -24.52 10.26 31.42
CA ILE A 36 -24.65 10.17 29.96
C ILE A 36 -24.17 11.50 29.36
N PRO A 37 -23.13 11.50 28.51
CA PRO A 37 -22.70 12.69 27.79
C PRO A 37 -23.89 13.34 27.06
N GLY A 38 -23.98 14.67 27.05
CA GLY A 38 -25.11 15.39 26.45
C GLY A 38 -25.45 14.90 25.04
N PHE A 39 -24.43 14.66 24.22
CA PHE A 39 -24.56 14.18 22.83
C PHE A 39 -25.14 12.76 22.67
N LEU A 40 -25.27 11.98 23.74
CA LEU A 40 -25.92 10.66 23.74
C LEU A 40 -27.34 10.68 24.33
N ARG A 41 -27.82 11.83 24.82
CA ARG A 41 -29.19 11.94 25.32
C ARG A 41 -30.20 11.87 24.17
N ARG A 42 -31.32 11.16 24.37
CA ARG A 42 -32.34 10.91 23.33
C ARG A 42 -32.89 12.19 22.69
N ASP A 43 -33.05 13.25 23.46
CA ASP A 43 -33.47 14.58 23.02
C ASP A 43 -32.43 15.30 22.14
N GLN A 44 -31.15 14.92 22.26
CA GLN A 44 -30.03 15.54 21.54
C GLN A 44 -29.45 14.66 20.42
N LEU A 45 -29.78 13.36 20.37
CA LEU A 45 -29.26 12.41 19.37
C LEU A 45 -29.37 12.95 17.94
N TRP A 46 -30.52 13.52 17.58
CA TRP A 46 -30.73 14.05 16.23
C TRP A 46 -29.84 15.26 15.91
N ILE A 47 -29.59 16.13 16.89
CA ILE A 47 -28.71 17.29 16.74
C ILE A 47 -27.26 16.83 16.56
N THR A 48 -26.84 15.83 17.34
CA THR A 48 -25.51 15.23 17.24
C THR A 48 -25.30 14.54 15.90
N VAL A 49 -26.23 13.70 15.47
CA VAL A 49 -26.17 13.03 14.16
C VAL A 49 -26.11 14.05 13.03
N ARG A 50 -26.97 15.08 13.05
CA ARG A 50 -26.94 16.15 12.04
C ARG A 50 -25.62 16.90 12.03
N SER A 51 -25.08 17.24 13.19
CA SER A 51 -23.78 17.91 13.31
C SER A 51 -22.63 17.05 12.77
N MET A 52 -22.63 15.75 13.09
CA MET A 52 -21.66 14.80 12.54
C MET A 52 -21.79 14.65 11.02
N LEU A 53 -23.00 14.59 10.48
CA LEU A 53 -23.24 14.55 9.03
C LEU A 53 -22.76 15.82 8.32
N VAL A 54 -22.95 17.00 8.90
CA VAL A 54 -22.43 18.26 8.35
C VAL A 54 -20.90 18.25 8.34
N LEU A 55 -20.26 17.86 9.44
CA LEU A 55 -18.81 17.80 9.56
C LEU A 55 -18.20 16.78 8.59
N THR A 56 -18.75 15.57 8.53
CA THR A 56 -18.32 14.53 7.60
C THR A 56 -18.57 14.93 6.15
N GLY A 57 -19.72 15.53 5.85
CA GLY A 57 -20.04 16.07 4.54
C GLY A 57 -19.04 17.15 4.09
N TYR A 58 -18.63 18.05 4.98
CA TYR A 58 -17.58 19.03 4.69
C TYR A 58 -16.23 18.36 4.38
N ARG A 59 -15.81 17.37 5.18
CA ARG A 59 -14.58 16.61 4.94
C ARG A 59 -14.61 15.85 3.62
N VAL A 60 -15.71 15.19 3.31
CA VAL A 60 -15.90 14.45 2.04
C VAL A 60 -15.84 15.41 0.86
N ARG A 61 -16.54 16.55 0.92
CA ARG A 61 -16.50 17.58 -0.15
C ARG A 61 -15.10 18.14 -0.34
N PHE A 62 -14.40 18.46 0.75
CA PHE A 62 -13.03 18.94 0.70
C PHE A 62 -12.10 17.94 -0.01
N HIS A 63 -12.22 16.65 0.30
CA HIS A 63 -11.43 15.61 -0.36
C HIS A 63 -11.91 15.37 -1.79
N ALA A 64 -13.21 15.40 -2.06
CA ALA A 64 -13.78 15.19 -3.39
C ALA A 64 -13.23 16.18 -4.43
N VAL A 65 -12.92 17.41 -4.03
CA VAL A 65 -12.26 18.40 -4.91
C VAL A 65 -10.82 17.99 -5.26
N ARG A 66 -10.12 17.31 -4.35
CA ARG A 66 -8.72 16.88 -4.54
C ARG A 66 -8.56 15.48 -5.12
N VAL A 67 -9.55 14.60 -4.93
CA VAL A 67 -9.54 13.23 -5.46
C VAL A 67 -9.22 13.19 -6.96
N PRO A 68 -9.80 14.04 -7.83
CA PRO A 68 -9.47 14.05 -9.25
C PRO A 68 -7.97 14.22 -9.53
N VAL A 69 -7.29 15.08 -8.76
CA VAL A 69 -5.84 15.30 -8.91
C VAL A 69 -5.06 14.06 -8.49
N TYR A 70 -5.43 13.41 -7.40
CA TYR A 70 -4.80 12.17 -6.95
C TYR A 70 -5.04 11.01 -7.92
N VAL A 71 -6.26 10.89 -8.46
CA VAL A 71 -6.62 9.88 -9.46
C VAL A 71 -5.82 10.11 -10.73
N ALA A 72 -5.76 11.35 -11.23
CA ALA A 72 -4.97 11.69 -12.42
C ALA A 72 -3.49 11.36 -12.25
N ARG A 73 -2.89 11.75 -11.11
CA ARG A 73 -1.48 11.45 -10.81
C ARG A 73 -1.24 9.95 -10.68
N THR A 74 -2.13 9.22 -10.01
CA THR A 74 -2.03 7.77 -9.87
C THR A 74 -2.15 7.08 -11.23
N GLY A 75 -3.09 7.53 -12.07
CA GLY A 75 -3.25 7.04 -13.44
C GLY A 75 -2.00 7.29 -14.29
N TRP A 76 -1.38 8.48 -14.18
CA TRP A 76 -0.13 8.78 -14.87
C TRP A 76 1.01 7.83 -14.45
N TYR A 77 1.19 7.60 -13.15
CA TYR A 77 2.20 6.66 -12.68
C TYR A 77 1.88 5.21 -13.06
N ALA A 78 0.61 4.81 -13.09
CA ALA A 78 0.22 3.48 -13.55
C ALA A 78 0.59 3.29 -15.03
N LEU A 79 0.31 4.27 -15.89
CA LEU A 79 0.70 4.25 -17.30
C LEU A 79 2.23 4.10 -17.45
N ARG A 80 2.99 4.91 -16.72
CA ARG A 80 4.45 4.81 -16.72
C ARG A 80 4.94 3.44 -16.25
N GLY A 81 4.34 2.89 -15.19
CA GLY A 81 4.66 1.56 -14.68
C GLY A 81 4.39 0.45 -15.69
N THR A 82 3.33 0.57 -16.48
CA THR A 82 3.05 -0.34 -17.60
C THR A 82 4.13 -0.29 -18.66
N VAL A 83 4.58 0.91 -19.04
CA VAL A 83 5.68 1.10 -20.00
C VAL A 83 6.98 0.51 -19.46
N ASP A 84 7.31 0.77 -18.19
CA ASP A 84 8.53 0.25 -17.54
C ASP A 84 8.52 -1.27 -17.40
N LEU A 85 7.37 -1.87 -17.09
CA LEU A 85 7.19 -3.31 -17.06
C LEU A 85 7.34 -3.91 -18.46
N THR A 86 6.68 -3.33 -19.46
CA THR A 86 6.77 -3.79 -20.86
C THR A 86 8.21 -3.74 -21.35
N ASN A 87 8.91 -2.64 -21.11
CA ASN A 87 10.31 -2.49 -21.47
C ASN A 87 11.21 -3.50 -20.74
N ALA A 88 10.94 -3.80 -19.47
CA ALA A 88 11.67 -4.82 -18.73
C ALA A 88 11.47 -6.23 -19.34
N VAL A 89 10.24 -6.58 -19.71
CA VAL A 89 9.91 -7.83 -20.39
C VAL A 89 10.58 -7.91 -21.76
N LEU A 90 10.55 -6.84 -22.55
CA LEU A 90 11.20 -6.79 -23.86
C LEU A 90 12.72 -6.90 -23.75
N ARG A 91 13.36 -6.17 -22.84
CA ARG A 91 14.81 -6.30 -22.58
C ARG A 91 15.18 -7.72 -22.16
N TRP A 92 14.37 -8.32 -21.28
CA TRP A 92 14.56 -9.71 -20.88
C TRP A 92 14.38 -10.66 -22.06
N TRP A 93 13.35 -10.50 -22.90
CA TRP A 93 13.15 -11.35 -24.07
C TRP A 93 14.35 -11.24 -25.03
N HIS A 94 14.70 -10.02 -25.44
CA HIS A 94 15.70 -9.80 -26.48
C HIS A 94 17.13 -10.19 -26.09
N TRP A 95 17.41 -10.40 -24.79
CA TRP A 95 18.74 -10.74 -24.26
C TRP A 95 19.82 -9.78 -24.77
N THR A 96 19.68 -8.49 -24.46
CA THR A 96 20.54 -7.42 -24.98
C THR A 96 22.04 -7.65 -24.72
N ASN A 97 22.41 -8.32 -23.63
CA ASN A 97 23.81 -8.63 -23.30
C ASN A 97 24.46 -9.60 -24.31
N GLY A 98 23.67 -10.46 -24.97
CA GLY A 98 24.18 -11.38 -25.99
C GLY A 98 24.72 -10.64 -27.22
N TRP A 99 24.12 -9.51 -27.58
CA TRP A 99 24.61 -8.66 -28.68
C TRP A 99 25.96 -8.02 -28.39
N THR A 100 26.24 -7.68 -27.13
CA THR A 100 27.55 -7.18 -26.74
C THR A 100 28.63 -8.24 -26.92
N LEU A 101 28.36 -9.48 -26.52
CA LEU A 101 29.30 -10.61 -26.70
C LEU A 101 29.55 -10.91 -28.18
N GLU A 102 28.50 -10.90 -28.99
CA GLU A 102 28.61 -11.06 -30.45
C GLU A 102 29.47 -9.93 -31.06
N SER A 103 29.23 -8.68 -30.66
CA SER A 103 30.00 -7.52 -31.15
C SER A 103 31.48 -7.60 -30.75
N LEU A 104 31.78 -8.05 -29.52
CA LEU A 104 33.15 -8.25 -29.05
C LEU A 104 33.86 -9.38 -29.81
N ALA A 105 33.17 -10.49 -30.09
CA ALA A 105 33.72 -11.60 -30.86
C ALA A 105 34.00 -11.20 -32.32
N VAL A 106 33.12 -10.38 -32.92
CA VAL A 106 33.36 -9.81 -34.26
C VAL A 106 34.56 -8.86 -34.24
N ALA A 107 34.70 -8.04 -33.19
CA ALA A 107 35.85 -7.12 -33.04
C ALA A 107 37.19 -7.87 -32.89
N ALA A 108 37.20 -9.10 -32.37
CA ALA A 108 38.38 -9.97 -32.31
C ALA A 108 38.80 -10.55 -33.68
N GLY A 109 38.05 -10.25 -34.75
CA GLY A 109 38.40 -10.59 -36.13
C GLY A 109 38.31 -12.08 -36.43
N ARG A 110 39.23 -12.60 -37.25
CA ARG A 110 39.17 -13.98 -37.80
C ARG A 110 39.19 -15.06 -36.71
N SER A 111 39.86 -14.79 -35.59
CA SER A 111 39.93 -15.71 -34.44
C SER A 111 38.59 -15.83 -33.70
N GLY A 112 37.77 -14.78 -33.67
CA GLY A 112 36.47 -14.75 -32.99
C GLY A 112 35.28 -15.17 -33.85
N HIS A 113 35.47 -15.54 -35.11
CA HIS A 113 34.37 -15.87 -36.03
C HIS A 113 33.50 -17.04 -35.52
N HIS A 114 34.14 -18.10 -34.99
CA HIS A 114 33.43 -19.24 -34.42
C HIS A 114 32.60 -18.82 -33.19
N ASP A 115 33.16 -17.97 -32.34
CA ASP A 115 32.50 -17.48 -31.13
C ASP A 115 31.33 -16.57 -31.45
N ALA A 116 31.46 -15.71 -32.46
CA ALA A 116 30.37 -14.87 -32.98
C ALA A 116 29.20 -15.74 -33.50
N MET A 117 29.50 -16.79 -34.27
CA MET A 117 28.49 -17.71 -34.78
C MET A 117 27.78 -18.49 -33.66
N ASN A 118 28.51 -18.89 -32.62
CA ASN A 118 27.94 -19.56 -31.46
C ASN A 118 27.06 -18.61 -30.62
N ALA A 119 27.53 -17.38 -30.38
CA ALA A 119 26.76 -16.35 -29.68
C ALA A 119 25.43 -16.05 -30.40
N HIS A 120 25.45 -15.94 -31.74
CA HIS A 120 24.23 -15.74 -32.53
C HIS A 120 23.25 -16.92 -32.44
N ARG A 121 23.74 -18.16 -32.57
CA ARG A 121 22.91 -19.37 -32.45
C ARG A 121 22.27 -19.47 -31.07
N GLU A 122 23.05 -19.25 -30.02
CA GLU A 122 22.55 -19.28 -28.64
C GLU A 122 21.58 -18.12 -28.37
N GLY A 123 21.83 -16.95 -28.96
CA GLY A 123 20.91 -15.82 -28.92
C GLY A 123 19.56 -16.12 -29.57
N LYS A 124 19.56 -16.76 -30.75
CA LYS A 124 18.32 -17.23 -31.38
C LYS A 124 17.58 -18.26 -30.53
N ARG A 125 18.30 -19.24 -29.96
CA ARG A 125 17.73 -20.28 -29.10
C ARG A 125 17.12 -19.69 -27.82
N THR A 126 17.84 -18.78 -27.17
CA THR A 126 17.40 -18.10 -25.96
C THR A 126 16.17 -17.24 -26.23
N ARG A 127 16.16 -16.43 -27.29
CA ARG A 127 14.97 -15.63 -27.67
C ARG A 127 13.76 -16.50 -28.00
N GLY A 128 13.96 -17.63 -28.70
CA GLY A 128 12.89 -18.59 -28.99
C GLY A 128 12.32 -19.22 -27.72
N THR A 129 13.19 -19.61 -26.79
CA THR A 129 12.77 -20.18 -25.49
C THR A 129 12.02 -19.16 -24.64
N ARG A 130 12.58 -17.95 -24.48
CA ARG A 130 11.94 -16.85 -23.73
C ARG A 130 10.61 -16.43 -24.37
N GLY A 131 10.54 -16.38 -25.70
CA GLY A 131 9.30 -16.11 -26.43
C GLY A 131 8.22 -17.16 -26.18
N ARG A 132 8.57 -18.46 -26.16
CA ARG A 132 7.63 -19.53 -25.78
C ARG A 132 7.15 -19.38 -24.34
N ILE A 133 8.04 -19.06 -23.40
CA ILE A 133 7.66 -18.80 -22.00
C ILE A 133 6.64 -17.65 -21.93
N LEU A 134 6.89 -16.55 -22.63
CA LEU A 134 5.95 -15.42 -22.67
C LEU A 134 4.63 -15.78 -23.34
N ALA A 135 4.65 -16.56 -24.42
CA ALA A 135 3.44 -17.02 -25.08
C ALA A 135 2.58 -17.88 -24.15
N VAL A 136 3.19 -18.86 -23.46
CA VAL A 136 2.50 -19.69 -22.46
C VAL A 136 1.96 -18.85 -21.31
N ALA A 137 2.77 -17.93 -20.77
CA ALA A 137 2.34 -17.03 -19.69
C ALA A 137 1.18 -16.13 -20.13
N ALA A 138 1.20 -15.60 -21.36
CA ALA A 138 0.14 -14.77 -21.91
C ALA A 138 -1.16 -15.56 -22.09
N VAL A 139 -1.08 -16.77 -22.65
CA VAL A 139 -2.25 -17.66 -22.79
C VAL A 139 -2.83 -18.01 -21.41
N ALA A 140 -1.98 -18.35 -20.44
CA ALA A 140 -2.41 -18.64 -19.08
C ALA A 140 -3.07 -17.42 -18.41
N ALA A 141 -2.51 -16.22 -18.57
CA ALA A 141 -3.07 -14.98 -18.03
C ALA A 141 -4.44 -14.66 -18.67
N LEU A 142 -4.58 -14.84 -19.99
CA LEU A 142 -5.85 -14.66 -20.69
C LEU A 142 -6.90 -15.68 -20.23
N ALA A 143 -6.52 -16.96 -20.11
CA ALA A 143 -7.41 -18.00 -19.60
C ALA A 143 -7.87 -17.68 -18.17
N ALA A 144 -6.96 -17.23 -17.30
CA ALA A 144 -7.29 -16.81 -15.94
C ALA A 144 -8.23 -15.60 -15.91
N LEU A 145 -8.05 -14.63 -16.82
CA LEU A 145 -8.94 -13.47 -16.95
C LEU A 145 -10.35 -13.88 -17.39
N VAL A 146 -10.46 -14.76 -18.39
CA VAL A 146 -11.75 -15.29 -18.88
C VAL A 146 -12.44 -16.11 -17.79
N ALA A 147 -11.73 -17.02 -17.16
CA ALA A 147 -12.19 -17.78 -16.00
C ALA A 147 -12.75 -16.86 -14.90
N SER A 148 -11.99 -15.83 -14.55
CA SER A 148 -12.39 -14.83 -13.57
C SER A 148 -13.68 -14.10 -13.98
N ALA A 149 -13.85 -13.78 -15.27
CA ALA A 149 -15.04 -13.10 -15.77
C ALA A 149 -16.30 -13.96 -15.71
N VAL A 150 -16.14 -15.28 -15.81
CA VAL A 150 -17.25 -16.24 -15.72
C VAL A 150 -17.61 -16.53 -14.26
N TRP A 151 -16.62 -16.69 -13.38
CA TRP A 151 -16.85 -17.22 -12.03
C TRP A 151 -16.82 -16.19 -10.91
N LEU A 152 -16.19 -15.03 -11.10
CA LEU A 152 -16.13 -14.02 -10.05
C LEU A 152 -17.36 -13.11 -10.08
N PRO A 153 -17.94 -12.81 -8.92
CA PRO A 153 -18.96 -11.79 -8.82
C PRO A 153 -18.47 -10.42 -9.33
N GLY A 154 -19.38 -9.63 -9.92
CA GLY A 154 -19.08 -8.29 -10.45
C GLY A 154 -18.39 -7.36 -9.43
N TRP A 155 -18.70 -7.50 -8.14
CA TRP A 155 -18.12 -6.67 -7.07
C TRP A 155 -16.64 -6.96 -6.80
N VAL A 156 -16.08 -8.06 -7.31
CA VAL A 156 -14.64 -8.40 -7.18
C VAL A 156 -13.78 -7.59 -8.16
N TRP A 157 -14.33 -7.17 -9.30
CA TRP A 157 -13.57 -6.46 -10.33
C TRP A 157 -13.03 -5.09 -9.90
N PRO A 158 -13.80 -4.21 -9.22
CA PRO A 158 -13.28 -2.93 -8.75
C PRO A 158 -12.07 -3.03 -7.82
N PRO A 159 -12.06 -3.84 -6.73
CA PRO A 159 -10.88 -3.95 -5.87
C PRO A 159 -9.69 -4.59 -6.60
N LEU A 160 -9.93 -5.55 -7.50
CA LEU A 160 -8.86 -6.17 -8.30
C LEU A 160 -8.22 -5.14 -9.26
N GLY A 161 -9.04 -4.36 -9.97
CA GLY A 161 -8.57 -3.29 -10.84
C GLY A 161 -7.82 -2.21 -10.07
N LEU A 162 -8.32 -1.82 -8.89
CA LEU A 162 -7.63 -0.89 -7.99
C LEU A 162 -6.27 -1.44 -7.55
N ALA A 163 -6.18 -2.71 -7.16
CA ALA A 163 -4.93 -3.35 -6.78
C ALA A 163 -3.92 -3.36 -7.94
N ALA A 164 -4.37 -3.68 -9.16
CA ALA A 164 -3.54 -3.63 -10.36
C ALA A 164 -3.02 -2.21 -10.65
N VAL A 165 -3.89 -1.19 -10.58
CA VAL A 165 -3.52 0.22 -10.76
C VAL A 165 -2.51 0.65 -9.71
N VAL A 166 -2.70 0.30 -8.44
CA VAL A 166 -1.76 0.63 -7.36
C VAL A 166 -0.40 -0.05 -7.56
N ALA A 167 -0.38 -1.32 -7.96
CA ALA A 167 0.86 -2.04 -8.25
C ALA A 167 1.64 -1.40 -9.40
N LEU A 168 0.95 -1.05 -10.51
CA LEU A 168 1.55 -0.37 -11.65
C LEU A 168 2.04 1.04 -11.26
N ALA A 169 1.23 1.80 -10.52
CA ALA A 169 1.60 3.14 -10.06
C ALA A 169 2.83 3.13 -9.16
N ARG A 170 2.96 2.13 -8.27
CA ARG A 170 4.18 1.95 -7.45
C ARG A 170 5.40 1.71 -8.31
N ARG A 171 5.28 0.88 -9.35
CA ARG A 171 6.39 0.59 -10.26
C ARG A 171 6.80 1.78 -11.13
N GLY A 172 5.84 2.59 -11.57
CA GLY A 172 6.09 3.77 -12.40
C GLY A 172 6.45 5.03 -11.62
N ARG A 173 6.45 4.99 -10.29
CA ARG A 173 6.84 6.12 -9.46
C ARG A 173 8.36 6.34 -9.60
N PRO A 174 8.83 7.56 -9.93
CA PRO A 174 10.26 7.82 -9.94
C PRO A 174 10.82 7.69 -8.52
N ASP A 175 11.96 7.02 -8.39
CA ASP A 175 12.74 7.04 -7.15
C ASP A 175 13.15 8.49 -6.84
N GLY A 176 13.00 8.87 -5.57
CA GLY A 176 12.85 10.26 -5.10
C GLY A 176 13.70 11.33 -5.77
N ARG A 177 13.02 12.41 -6.18
CA ARG A 177 13.51 13.78 -6.09
C ARG A 177 12.76 14.48 -4.96
#